data_AF-A0AAJ5I2C3-F1
#
_entry.id   AF-A0AAJ5I2C3-F1
#
_cell.length_a   1.000
_cell.length_b   1.000
_cell.length_c   1.000
_cell.angle_alpha   90.00
_cell.angle_beta   90.00
_cell.angle_gamma   90.00
#
_symmetry.space_group_name_H-M   'P 1'
#
loop_
_entity.id
_entity.type
_entity.pdbx_description
1 polymer ?
#
loop_
_entity_poly.entity_id
_entity_poly.type
_entity_poly.pdbx_seq_one_letter_code
_entity_poly.pdbx_strand_id
1 'polypeptide(L)'
;MQGIRLIGYVLMLSATPALSANIYKTGTEGHALFENVGDVLPRDASIVYLVKEDRTRFLKQIDGEAFLNAGLSTKTVDYLLTRISKSLTAESGVRAYTVSGKNIPGNGDRQKITAIVVTDSRWIEDRATMFHEALHAKNAYVNGTSAYQTALMPAWDKAKSLTPRQFMGLFDEAVVAGQQVAYTYNENRTAGIEMIEKYASYGHNGRVSIGFRTARNMLKKCGKKGACPTETVAMIKTIVGDQELLNDLLLDIDEIMVASKKMGVIVADE
;
A
#
# COMPACT_ATOMS: atom_id res chain seq x y z
N MET A 1 27.43 -34.86 44.35
CA MET A 1 26.15 -35.30 43.75
C MET A 1 25.54 -34.15 42.99
N GLN A 2 25.37 -34.35 41.68
CA GLN A 2 24.71 -33.47 40.71
C GLN A 2 23.28 -33.13 41.20
N GLY A 3 22.70 -31.94 41.04
CA GLY A 3 22.88 -30.95 39.99
C GLY A 3 21.76 -31.07 38.97
N ILE A 4 20.52 -30.73 39.33
CA ILE A 4 19.41 -30.56 38.36
C ILE A 4 18.77 -29.19 38.61
N ARG A 5 19.24 -28.18 37.86
CA ARG A 5 18.49 -26.96 37.62
C ARG A 5 17.57 -27.24 36.43
N LEU A 6 16.26 -27.33 36.68
CA LEU A 6 15.26 -27.23 35.62
C LEU A 6 15.31 -25.80 35.06
N ILE A 7 16.01 -25.62 33.94
CA ILE A 7 15.87 -24.43 33.10
C ILE A 7 14.59 -24.64 32.29
N GLY A 8 13.52 -24.01 32.73
CA GLY A 8 12.30 -23.88 31.94
C GLY A 8 12.62 -23.06 30.70
N TYR A 9 12.69 -23.73 29.55
CA TYR A 9 12.63 -23.06 28.26
C TYR A 9 11.23 -22.47 28.11
N VAL A 10 11.10 -21.18 28.44
CA VAL A 10 10.01 -20.36 27.92
C VAL A 10 10.25 -20.29 26.42
N LEU A 11 9.59 -21.16 25.66
CA LEU A 11 9.33 -20.92 24.25
C LEU A 11 8.54 -19.61 24.19
N MET A 12 9.26 -18.51 23.97
CA MET A 12 8.65 -17.34 23.35
C MET A 12 8.23 -17.82 21.96
N LEU A 13 6.99 -18.28 21.85
CA LEU A 13 6.25 -18.22 20.61
C LEU A 13 6.25 -16.74 20.24
N SER A 14 7.25 -16.34 19.45
CA SER A 14 7.19 -15.14 18.64
C SER A 14 5.90 -15.30 17.84
N ALA A 15 4.85 -14.64 18.30
CA ALA A 15 3.57 -14.62 17.63
C ALA A 15 3.83 -13.97 16.27
N THR A 16 4.14 -14.80 15.27
CA THR A 16 4.12 -14.38 13.88
C THR A 16 2.70 -13.87 13.66
N PRO A 17 2.51 -12.56 13.40
CA PRO A 17 1.18 -12.06 13.13
C PRO A 17 0.58 -12.90 12.01
N ALA A 18 -0.63 -13.39 12.21
CA ALA A 18 -1.31 -14.18 11.19
C ALA A 18 -1.41 -13.33 9.92
N LEU A 19 -0.92 -13.88 8.81
CA LEU A 19 -0.86 -13.19 7.53
C LEU A 19 -2.25 -13.17 6.86
N SER A 20 -2.41 -12.29 5.87
CA SER A 20 -3.61 -12.25 5.04
C SER A 20 -3.93 -13.65 4.47
N ALA A 21 -5.21 -13.96 4.27
CA ALA A 21 -5.64 -15.22 3.68
C ALA A 21 -5.65 -15.13 2.13
N ASN A 22 -5.09 -16.15 1.48
CA ASN A 22 -5.11 -16.25 0.03
C ASN A 22 -6.51 -16.64 -0.47
N ILE A 23 -7.10 -15.85 -1.36
CA ILE A 23 -8.43 -16.10 -1.95
C ILE A 23 -8.35 -16.83 -3.31
N TYR A 24 -7.15 -17.11 -3.82
CA TYR A 24 -6.91 -17.69 -5.14
C TYR A 24 -6.54 -19.18 -5.04
N LYS A 25 -7.00 -19.97 -6.01
CA LYS A 25 -6.60 -21.37 -6.16
C LYS A 25 -5.11 -21.49 -6.43
N THR A 26 -4.45 -22.45 -5.78
CA THR A 26 -3.05 -22.78 -6.05
C THR A 26 -2.79 -23.01 -7.53
N GLY A 27 -1.68 -22.47 -8.04
CA GLY A 27 -1.27 -22.58 -9.45
C GLY A 27 -1.91 -21.56 -10.39
N THR A 28 -2.71 -20.61 -9.87
CA THR A 28 -3.24 -19.49 -10.66
C THR A 28 -2.32 -18.27 -10.60
N GLU A 29 -2.48 -17.33 -11.53
CA GLU A 29 -1.70 -16.08 -11.54
C GLU A 29 -1.96 -15.24 -10.29
N GLY A 30 -3.23 -15.09 -9.89
CA GLY A 30 -3.61 -14.40 -8.66
C GLY A 30 -2.98 -15.01 -7.41
N HIS A 31 -2.81 -16.34 -7.37
CA HIS A 31 -2.10 -17.03 -6.30
C HIS A 31 -0.62 -16.63 -6.25
N ALA A 32 0.08 -16.67 -7.38
CA ALA A 32 1.49 -16.27 -7.47
C ALA A 32 1.70 -14.79 -7.11
N LEU A 33 0.76 -13.91 -7.48
CA LEU A 33 0.80 -12.49 -7.08
C LEU A 33 0.60 -12.32 -5.59
N PHE A 34 -0.36 -13.04 -5.01
CA PHE A 34 -0.59 -13.04 -3.56
C PHE A 34 0.65 -13.49 -2.78
N GLU A 35 1.36 -14.54 -3.22
CA GLU A 35 2.57 -15.03 -2.54
C GLU A 35 3.68 -13.98 -2.42
N ASN A 36 3.72 -12.98 -3.30
CA ASN A 36 4.72 -11.91 -3.24
C ASN A 36 4.42 -10.86 -2.16
N VAL A 37 3.17 -10.78 -1.68
CA VAL A 37 2.70 -9.71 -0.80
C VAL A 37 1.98 -10.21 0.46
N GLY A 38 1.60 -11.49 0.52
CA GLY A 38 0.79 -12.05 1.60
C GLY A 38 1.40 -11.84 2.99
N ASP A 39 2.73 -11.84 3.08
CA ASP A 39 3.47 -11.68 4.34
C ASP A 39 3.63 -10.23 4.81
N VAL A 40 3.40 -9.25 3.93
CA VAL A 40 3.43 -7.83 4.31
C VAL A 40 2.05 -7.29 4.71
N LEU A 41 0.99 -8.08 4.45
CA LEU A 41 -0.38 -7.68 4.67
C LEU A 41 -0.90 -8.07 6.06
N PRO A 42 -1.70 -7.20 6.70
CA PRO A 42 -2.43 -7.57 7.90
C PRO A 42 -3.36 -8.77 7.66
N ARG A 43 -3.58 -9.58 8.70
CA ARG A 43 -4.47 -10.75 8.70
C ARG A 43 -5.81 -10.53 8.01
N ASP A 44 -6.44 -9.39 8.30
CA ASP A 44 -7.80 -9.10 7.87
C ASP A 44 -7.86 -8.44 6.48
N ALA A 45 -6.71 -8.10 5.88
CA ALA A 45 -6.67 -7.57 4.52
C ALA A 45 -6.94 -8.70 3.51
N SER A 46 -7.56 -8.37 2.38
CA SER A 46 -7.82 -9.33 1.29
C SER A 46 -7.63 -8.66 -0.05
N ILE A 47 -6.63 -9.09 -0.81
CA ILE A 47 -6.28 -8.48 -2.11
C ILE A 47 -7.08 -9.11 -3.25
N VAL A 48 -7.71 -8.26 -4.06
CA VAL A 48 -8.60 -8.65 -5.17
C VAL A 48 -8.09 -8.04 -6.48
N TYR A 49 -7.30 -8.79 -7.24
CA TYR A 49 -6.76 -8.38 -8.54
C TYR A 49 -7.83 -8.45 -9.64
N LEU A 50 -8.49 -7.33 -9.89
CA LEU A 50 -9.51 -7.19 -10.93
C LEU A 50 -8.96 -6.49 -12.17
N VAL A 51 -9.51 -6.83 -13.34
CA VAL A 51 -9.34 -6.11 -14.60
C VAL A 51 -10.73 -5.68 -15.06
N LYS A 52 -10.89 -4.40 -15.40
CA LYS A 52 -12.20 -3.76 -15.67
C LYS A 52 -13.11 -4.54 -16.62
N GLU A 53 -12.54 -5.08 -17.67
CA GLU A 53 -13.28 -5.71 -18.77
C GLU A 53 -13.18 -7.25 -18.74
N ASP A 54 -12.51 -7.81 -17.73
CA ASP A 54 -12.29 -9.26 -17.63
C ASP A 54 -12.62 -9.80 -16.24
N ARG A 55 -13.90 -9.66 -15.87
CA ARG A 55 -14.45 -10.28 -14.66
C ARG A 55 -14.30 -11.80 -14.66
N THR A 56 -14.45 -12.43 -15.83
CA THR A 56 -14.41 -13.89 -15.95
C THR A 56 -13.04 -14.45 -15.60
N ARG A 57 -11.97 -13.76 -15.97
CA ARG A 57 -10.60 -14.11 -15.57
C ARG A 57 -10.42 -14.10 -14.06
N PHE A 58 -10.96 -13.11 -13.36
CA PHE A 58 -10.94 -13.10 -11.89
C PHE A 58 -11.69 -14.31 -11.33
N LEU A 59 -12.94 -14.52 -11.74
CA LEU A 59 -13.79 -15.60 -11.20
C LEU A 59 -13.22 -17.00 -11.43
N LYS A 60 -12.48 -17.23 -12.52
CA LYS A 60 -11.83 -18.53 -12.79
C LYS A 60 -10.74 -18.87 -11.77
N GLN A 61 -10.06 -17.87 -11.22
CA GLN A 61 -8.90 -18.03 -10.36
C GLN A 61 -9.24 -18.19 -8.88
N ILE A 62 -10.44 -17.80 -8.47
CA ILE A 62 -10.85 -17.73 -7.07
C ILE A 62 -11.18 -19.10 -6.50
N ASP A 63 -10.71 -19.34 -5.28
CA ASP A 63 -11.23 -20.39 -4.41
C ASP A 63 -12.51 -19.89 -3.75
N GLY A 64 -13.64 -20.53 -4.07
CA GLY A 64 -14.95 -20.07 -3.62
C GLY A 64 -15.14 -20.10 -2.11
N GLU A 65 -14.54 -21.07 -1.42
CA GLU A 65 -14.62 -21.17 0.04
C GLU A 65 -13.75 -20.08 0.68
N ALA A 66 -12.50 -19.93 0.23
CA ALA A 66 -11.60 -18.90 0.74
C ALA A 66 -12.14 -17.48 0.51
N PHE A 67 -12.77 -17.23 -0.64
CA PHE A 67 -13.38 -15.96 -0.98
C PHE A 67 -14.56 -15.59 -0.07
N LEU A 68 -15.46 -16.54 0.18
CA LEU A 68 -16.56 -16.34 1.12
C LEU A 68 -16.04 -16.20 2.56
N ASN A 69 -15.03 -16.99 2.93
CA ASN A 69 -14.36 -16.90 4.23
C ASN A 69 -13.56 -15.62 4.41
N ALA A 70 -13.21 -14.90 3.34
CA ALA A 70 -12.66 -13.56 3.40
C ALA A 70 -13.75 -12.48 3.57
N GLY A 71 -15.03 -12.84 3.54
CA GLY A 71 -16.15 -11.88 3.59
C GLY A 71 -16.40 -11.17 2.26
N LEU A 72 -15.95 -11.75 1.15
CA LEU A 72 -16.15 -11.21 -0.18
C LEU A 72 -17.38 -11.83 -0.84
N SER A 73 -18.03 -11.05 -1.70
CA SER A 73 -19.20 -11.49 -2.46
C SER A 73 -19.14 -10.96 -3.90
N THR A 74 -20.06 -11.42 -4.74
CA THR A 74 -20.24 -10.84 -6.08
C THR A 74 -20.55 -9.35 -6.04
N LYS A 75 -21.33 -8.88 -5.05
CA LYS A 75 -21.60 -7.45 -4.82
C LYS A 75 -20.34 -6.65 -4.53
N THR A 76 -19.37 -7.26 -3.82
CA THR A 76 -18.06 -6.66 -3.56
C THR A 76 -17.29 -6.46 -4.86
N VAL A 77 -17.25 -7.48 -5.71
CA VAL A 77 -16.59 -7.43 -7.01
C VAL A 77 -17.24 -6.39 -7.92
N ASP A 78 -18.57 -6.36 -7.98
CA ASP A 78 -19.33 -5.39 -8.78
C ASP A 78 -19.07 -3.95 -8.30
N TYR A 79 -19.06 -3.73 -6.98
CA TYR A 79 -18.69 -2.44 -6.39
C TYR A 79 -17.26 -2.03 -6.79
N LEU A 80 -16.27 -2.92 -6.65
CA LEU A 80 -14.88 -2.62 -7.00
C LEU A 80 -14.71 -2.31 -8.50
N LEU A 81 -15.37 -3.07 -9.37
CA LEU A 81 -15.34 -2.84 -10.83
C LEU A 81 -15.96 -1.49 -11.22
N THR A 82 -17.05 -1.08 -10.56
CA THR A 82 -17.67 0.25 -10.82
C THR A 82 -16.80 1.42 -10.38
N ARG A 83 -15.86 1.20 -9.45
CA ARG A 83 -14.88 2.20 -9.02
C ARG A 83 -13.68 2.30 -9.98
N ILE A 84 -13.54 1.41 -10.96
CA ILE A 84 -12.53 1.58 -12.02
C ILE A 84 -13.01 2.69 -12.95
N SER A 85 -12.57 3.91 -12.66
CA SER A 85 -12.93 5.08 -13.46
C SER A 85 -12.62 4.87 -14.93
N LYS A 86 -13.52 5.32 -15.82
CA LYS A 86 -13.23 5.40 -17.27
C LYS A 86 -12.18 6.45 -17.60
N SER A 87 -11.93 7.41 -16.72
CA SER A 87 -10.84 8.39 -16.88
C SER A 87 -9.50 7.89 -16.32
N LEU A 88 -9.50 6.82 -15.52
CA LEU A 88 -8.30 6.15 -15.01
C LEU A 88 -8.06 4.86 -15.80
N THR A 89 -7.80 5.02 -17.09
CA THR A 89 -7.45 3.91 -18.01
C THR A 89 -5.94 3.78 -18.13
N ALA A 90 -5.48 2.75 -18.87
CA ALA A 90 -4.10 2.64 -19.31
C ALA A 90 -3.52 3.94 -19.93
N GLU A 91 -4.38 4.81 -20.46
CA GLU A 91 -4.03 6.11 -21.07
C GLU A 91 -3.76 7.21 -20.02
N SER A 92 -4.33 7.11 -18.82
CA SER A 92 -4.03 8.04 -17.72
C SER A 92 -2.68 7.78 -17.06
N GLY A 93 -2.04 6.65 -17.37
CA GLY A 93 -0.79 6.21 -16.76
C GLY A 93 -0.94 5.54 -15.39
N VAL A 94 -2.14 5.52 -14.80
CA VAL A 94 -2.42 4.80 -13.55
C VAL A 94 -2.53 3.30 -13.82
N ARG A 95 -1.66 2.51 -13.21
CA ARG A 95 -1.51 1.06 -13.47
C ARG A 95 -2.37 0.19 -12.56
N ALA A 96 -2.53 0.62 -11.32
CA ALA A 96 -3.35 0.01 -10.30
C ALA A 96 -3.70 1.07 -9.26
N TYR A 97 -4.67 0.78 -8.40
CA TYR A 97 -4.98 1.61 -7.25
C TYR A 97 -5.67 0.78 -6.17
N THR A 98 -5.46 1.20 -4.93
CA THR A 98 -6.01 0.52 -3.77
C THR A 98 -7.35 1.10 -3.36
N VAL A 99 -8.36 0.22 -3.20
CA VAL A 99 -9.67 0.57 -2.65
C VAL A 99 -9.76 0.08 -1.21
N SER A 100 -9.77 1.04 -0.28
CA SER A 100 -10.00 0.82 1.14
C SER A 100 -11.24 1.57 1.60
N GLY A 101 -12.08 0.97 2.44
CA GLY A 101 -13.20 1.68 3.02
C GLY A 101 -13.98 0.88 4.06
N LYS A 102 -14.61 1.60 4.99
CA LYS A 102 -15.71 1.08 5.79
C LYS A 102 -16.95 1.04 4.88
N ASN A 103 -17.67 -0.08 4.83
CA ASN A 103 -18.88 -0.31 4.02
C ASN A 103 -18.67 -0.69 2.53
N ILE A 104 -17.73 -1.59 2.23
CA ILE A 104 -17.75 -2.29 0.94
C ILE A 104 -18.98 -3.23 0.91
N PRO A 105 -19.90 -3.13 -0.07
CA PRO A 105 -21.09 -3.98 -0.15
C PRO A 105 -20.74 -5.48 -0.12
N GLY A 106 -21.46 -6.23 0.72
CA GLY A 106 -21.18 -7.64 0.98
C GLY A 106 -20.18 -7.90 2.12
N ASN A 107 -19.57 -6.86 2.68
CA ASN A 107 -18.58 -6.94 3.75
C ASN A 107 -18.91 -6.05 4.96
N GLY A 108 -20.21 -5.77 5.18
CA GLY A 108 -20.69 -4.87 6.24
C GLY A 108 -20.29 -5.31 7.65
N ASP A 109 -20.18 -6.62 7.88
CA ASP A 109 -19.96 -7.20 9.21
C ASP A 109 -18.47 -7.28 9.60
N ARG A 110 -17.54 -7.22 8.63
CA ARG A 110 -16.10 -7.43 8.88
C ARG A 110 -15.22 -6.19 8.70
N GLN A 111 -15.78 -5.09 8.21
CA GLN A 111 -15.27 -3.70 8.27
C GLN A 111 -13.79 -3.42 7.91
N LYS A 112 -13.01 -4.36 7.36
CA LYS A 112 -11.54 -4.18 7.21
C LYS A 112 -10.93 -4.83 5.96
N ILE A 113 -11.60 -4.80 4.82
CA ILE A 113 -11.00 -5.29 3.57
C ILE A 113 -10.36 -4.12 2.81
N THR A 114 -9.16 -4.36 2.29
CA THR A 114 -8.50 -3.49 1.32
C THR A 114 -8.14 -4.28 0.08
N ALA A 115 -8.63 -3.83 -1.09
CA ALA A 115 -8.45 -4.50 -2.37
C ALA A 115 -7.51 -3.70 -3.28
N ILE A 116 -6.57 -4.37 -3.94
CA ILE A 116 -5.74 -3.77 -5.00
C ILE A 116 -6.42 -4.00 -6.34
N VAL A 117 -6.82 -2.94 -7.02
CA VAL A 117 -7.49 -3.02 -8.31
C VAL A 117 -6.49 -2.71 -9.43
N VAL A 118 -6.40 -3.57 -10.44
CA VAL A 118 -5.49 -3.38 -11.59
C VAL A 118 -6.27 -2.75 -12.74
N THR A 119 -5.71 -1.71 -13.38
CA THR A 119 -6.46 -0.95 -14.40
C THR A 119 -6.46 -1.62 -15.77
N ASP A 120 -5.45 -2.43 -16.07
CA ASP A 120 -5.28 -3.18 -17.33
C ASP A 120 -4.56 -4.50 -17.07
N SER A 121 -5.00 -5.57 -17.76
CA SER A 121 -4.37 -6.89 -17.74
C SER A 121 -2.86 -6.88 -17.93
N ARG A 122 -2.30 -5.97 -18.75
CA ARG A 122 -0.85 -5.88 -19.00
C ARG A 122 -0.04 -5.47 -17.78
N TRP A 123 -0.66 -4.82 -16.79
CA TRP A 123 0.02 -4.33 -15.58
C TRP A 123 0.01 -5.36 -14.45
N ILE A 124 -0.72 -6.46 -14.60
CA ILE A 124 -0.85 -7.47 -13.56
C ILE A 124 0.48 -8.20 -13.27
N GLU A 125 1.36 -8.24 -14.26
CA GLU A 125 2.71 -8.81 -14.15
C GLU A 125 3.73 -7.83 -13.56
N ASP A 126 3.37 -6.55 -13.37
CA ASP A 126 4.24 -5.54 -12.77
C ASP A 126 4.30 -5.73 -11.25
N ARG A 127 5.21 -6.61 -10.82
CA ARG A 127 5.44 -6.94 -9.41
C ARG A 127 5.77 -5.71 -8.56
N ALA A 128 6.44 -4.71 -9.11
CA ALA A 128 6.78 -3.48 -8.40
C ALA A 128 5.51 -2.67 -8.08
N THR A 129 4.62 -2.52 -9.06
CA THR A 129 3.31 -1.89 -8.85
C THR A 129 2.45 -2.70 -7.88
N MET A 130 2.36 -4.02 -8.02
CA MET A 130 1.54 -4.83 -7.11
C MET A 130 2.04 -4.78 -5.66
N PHE A 131 3.36 -4.76 -5.46
CA PHE A 131 3.94 -4.61 -4.13
C PHE A 131 3.68 -3.22 -3.54
N HIS A 132 3.83 -2.15 -4.32
CA HIS A 132 3.51 -0.79 -3.92
C HIS A 132 2.06 -0.65 -3.45
N GLU A 133 1.11 -1.16 -4.24
CA GLU A 133 -0.32 -1.16 -3.87
C GLU A 133 -0.62 -2.02 -2.63
N ALA A 134 0.11 -3.11 -2.40
CA ALA A 134 -0.04 -3.90 -1.19
C ALA A 134 0.36 -3.14 0.08
N LEU A 135 1.29 -2.20 -0.03
CA LEU A 135 1.67 -1.34 1.10
C LEU A 135 0.61 -0.26 1.37
N HIS A 136 -0.04 0.29 0.34
CA HIS A 136 -1.25 1.10 0.53
C HIS A 136 -2.33 0.29 1.28
N ALA A 137 -2.50 -0.99 0.93
CA ALA A 137 -3.42 -1.87 1.61
C ALA A 137 -3.06 -2.11 3.08
N LYS A 138 -1.77 -2.28 3.38
CA LYS A 138 -1.24 -2.35 4.75
C LYS A 138 -1.56 -1.07 5.53
N ASN A 139 -1.29 0.10 4.94
CA ASN A 139 -1.43 1.40 5.62
C ASN A 139 -2.89 1.75 5.90
N ALA A 140 -3.80 1.40 4.99
CA ALA A 140 -5.23 1.60 5.16
C ALA A 140 -5.80 0.95 6.44
N TYR A 141 -5.22 -0.18 6.88
CA TYR A 141 -5.65 -0.87 8.10
C TYR A 141 -5.48 -0.01 9.37
N VAL A 142 -4.44 0.81 9.41
CA VAL A 142 -4.12 1.62 10.59
C VAL A 142 -4.55 3.08 10.47
N ASN A 143 -4.88 3.54 9.25
CA ASN A 143 -5.26 4.92 8.95
C ASN A 143 -6.38 5.46 9.87
N GLY A 144 -7.36 4.62 10.21
CA GLY A 144 -8.48 4.99 11.09
C GLY A 144 -8.19 4.97 12.60
N THR A 145 -6.95 4.76 13.03
CA THR A 145 -6.58 4.62 14.45
C THR A 145 -6.07 5.92 15.05
N SER A 146 -6.25 6.12 16.36
CA SER A 146 -5.71 7.30 17.06
C SER A 146 -4.19 7.40 16.94
N ALA A 147 -3.47 6.27 16.98
CA ALA A 147 -2.02 6.25 16.84
C ALA A 147 -1.55 6.80 15.48
N TYR A 148 -2.26 6.46 14.40
CA TYR A 148 -2.00 7.00 13.07
C TYR A 148 -2.24 8.51 13.02
N GLN A 149 -3.41 8.95 13.49
CA GLN A 149 -3.78 10.37 13.50
C GLN A 149 -2.79 11.22 14.32
N THR A 150 -2.39 10.74 15.50
CA THR A 150 -1.40 11.43 16.34
C THR A 150 -0.02 11.50 15.67
N ALA A 151 0.42 10.43 15.02
CA ALA A 151 1.71 10.42 14.34
C ALA A 151 1.75 11.39 13.14
N LEU A 152 0.63 11.55 12.44
CA LEU A 152 0.50 12.36 11.23
C LEU A 152 0.29 13.86 11.53
N MET A 153 -0.33 14.19 12.67
CA MET A 153 -0.76 15.55 13.02
C MET A 153 0.31 16.64 12.80
N PRO A 154 1.59 16.46 13.20
CA PRO A 154 2.59 17.53 13.04
C PRO A 154 2.91 17.87 11.58
N ALA A 155 2.72 16.91 10.65
CA ALA A 155 2.84 17.18 9.22
C ALA A 155 1.58 17.84 8.66
N TRP A 156 0.39 17.40 9.12
CA TRP A 156 -0.88 18.00 8.74
C TRP A 156 -0.96 19.49 9.12
N ASP A 157 -0.51 19.86 10.32
CA ASP A 157 -0.50 21.25 10.80
C ASP A 157 0.31 22.20 9.90
N LYS A 158 1.24 21.65 9.10
CA LYS A 158 2.04 22.38 8.11
C LYS A 158 1.39 22.43 6.71
N ALA A 159 0.48 21.51 6.40
CA ALA A 159 -0.13 21.32 5.07
C ALA A 159 -1.45 22.10 4.88
N LYS A 160 -1.45 23.40 5.19
CA LYS A 160 -2.67 24.21 5.37
C LYS A 160 -3.52 24.44 4.11
N SER A 161 -2.99 24.18 2.91
CA SER A 161 -3.65 24.41 1.62
C SER A 161 -4.45 23.20 1.10
N LEU A 162 -4.33 22.05 1.75
CA LEU A 162 -4.87 20.78 1.27
C LEU A 162 -6.13 20.39 2.04
N THR A 163 -7.00 19.61 1.40
CA THR A 163 -8.02 18.87 2.15
C THR A 163 -7.37 17.73 2.94
N PRO A 164 -7.98 17.26 4.04
CA PRO A 164 -7.45 16.11 4.77
C PRO A 164 -7.21 14.88 3.88
N ARG A 165 -8.09 14.62 2.91
CA ARG A 165 -7.98 13.47 2.01
C ARG A 165 -6.82 13.63 1.01
N GLN A 166 -6.66 14.81 0.40
CA GLN A 166 -5.54 15.10 -0.49
C GLN A 166 -4.20 14.90 0.23
N PHE A 167 -4.09 15.49 1.42
CA PHE A 167 -2.88 15.36 2.23
C PHE A 167 -2.62 13.91 2.63
N MET A 168 -3.62 13.19 3.14
CA MET A 168 -3.45 11.80 3.56
C MET A 168 -3.08 10.88 2.38
N GLY A 169 -3.66 11.09 1.20
CA GLY A 169 -3.31 10.30 0.02
C GLY A 169 -1.87 10.51 -0.42
N LEU A 170 -1.43 11.76 -0.56
CA LEU A 170 -0.06 12.07 -0.98
C LEU A 170 0.98 11.77 0.12
N PHE A 171 0.62 11.86 1.39
CA PHE A 171 1.49 11.44 2.47
C PHE A 171 1.65 9.91 2.50
N ASP A 172 0.58 9.17 2.24
CA ASP A 172 0.61 7.70 2.19
C ASP A 172 1.57 7.19 1.09
N GLU A 173 1.64 7.87 -0.05
CA GLU A 173 2.63 7.62 -1.11
C GLU A 173 4.08 7.71 -0.59
N ALA A 174 4.38 8.69 0.26
CA ALA A 174 5.69 8.82 0.89
C ALA A 174 5.94 7.70 1.92
N VAL A 175 4.93 7.29 2.68
CA VAL A 175 5.02 6.17 3.62
C VAL A 175 5.30 4.87 2.87
N VAL A 176 4.56 4.61 1.79
CA VAL A 176 4.75 3.45 0.92
C VAL A 176 6.14 3.45 0.28
N ALA A 177 6.61 4.60 -0.22
CA ALA A 177 7.96 4.72 -0.76
C ALA A 177 9.04 4.35 0.28
N GLY A 178 8.92 4.88 1.50
CA GLY A 178 9.82 4.55 2.59
C GLY A 178 9.77 3.06 2.96
N GLN A 179 8.57 2.47 3.02
CA GLN A 179 8.37 1.05 3.29
C GLN A 179 8.96 0.16 2.20
N GLN A 180 8.79 0.49 0.92
CA GLN A 180 9.39 -0.25 -0.21
C GLN A 180 10.92 -0.32 -0.07
N VAL A 181 11.55 0.81 0.20
CA VAL A 181 13.00 0.85 0.43
C VAL A 181 13.34 0.04 1.69
N ALA A 182 12.62 0.22 2.80
CA ALA A 182 12.89 -0.53 4.03
C ALA A 182 12.76 -2.05 3.84
N TYR A 183 11.72 -2.54 3.15
CA TYR A 183 11.54 -3.96 2.82
C TYR A 183 12.68 -4.50 1.95
N THR A 184 13.17 -3.70 1.00
CA THR A 184 14.32 -4.07 0.18
C THR A 184 15.57 -4.31 1.03
N TYR A 185 15.90 -3.38 1.92
CA TYR A 185 17.17 -3.43 2.67
C TYR A 185 17.10 -4.24 3.99
N ASN A 186 15.91 -4.39 4.58
CA ASN A 186 15.71 -5.17 5.79
C ASN A 186 15.46 -6.65 5.50
N GLU A 187 14.69 -6.93 4.43
CA GLU A 187 14.07 -8.24 4.18
C GLU A 187 14.41 -8.80 2.79
N ASN A 188 15.30 -8.14 2.04
CA ASN A 188 15.72 -8.53 0.69
C ASN A 188 14.55 -8.62 -0.32
N ARG A 189 13.47 -7.87 -0.09
CA ARG A 189 12.32 -7.77 -0.99
C ARG A 189 12.62 -6.74 -2.09
N THR A 190 13.20 -7.19 -3.21
CA THR A 190 13.60 -6.29 -4.30
C THR A 190 12.44 -5.78 -5.15
N ALA A 191 11.26 -6.41 -5.05
CA ALA A 191 10.06 -5.95 -5.74
C ALA A 191 9.73 -4.51 -5.32
N GLY A 192 9.77 -3.58 -6.27
CA GLY A 192 9.39 -2.19 -6.04
C GLY A 192 10.54 -1.19 -5.87
N ILE A 193 11.79 -1.61 -5.65
CA ILE A 193 12.89 -0.63 -5.49
C ILE A 193 13.15 0.17 -6.77
N GLU A 194 13.06 -0.49 -7.92
CA GLU A 194 13.25 0.11 -9.24
C GLU A 194 12.26 1.25 -9.52
N MET A 195 11.04 1.16 -8.98
CA MET A 195 10.05 2.24 -9.08
C MET A 195 10.52 3.48 -8.33
N ILE A 196 11.06 3.30 -7.11
CA ILE A 196 11.55 4.41 -6.29
C ILE A 196 12.80 5.02 -6.90
N GLU A 197 13.74 4.20 -7.39
CA GLU A 197 14.94 4.65 -8.10
C GLU A 197 14.60 5.44 -9.37
N LYS A 198 13.62 4.96 -10.14
CA LYS A 198 13.10 5.69 -11.30
C LYS A 198 12.54 7.04 -10.90
N TYR A 199 11.72 7.13 -9.86
CA TYR A 199 11.11 8.40 -9.45
C TYR A 199 12.13 9.36 -8.80
N ALA A 200 13.20 8.83 -8.24
CA ALA A 200 14.35 9.60 -7.76
C ALA A 200 15.28 10.09 -8.89
N SER A 201 15.00 9.75 -10.16
CA SER A 201 15.77 10.25 -11.30
C SER A 201 15.24 11.60 -11.82
N TYR A 202 16.14 12.43 -12.36
CA TYR A 202 15.83 13.80 -12.78
C TYR A 202 14.78 13.82 -13.91
N GLY A 203 13.74 14.67 -13.78
CA GLY A 203 12.70 14.86 -14.80
C GLY A 203 11.31 14.31 -14.45
N HIS A 204 11.11 13.80 -13.23
CA HIS A 204 9.84 13.19 -12.79
C HIS A 204 8.92 14.10 -11.95
N ASN A 205 9.27 15.36 -11.71
CA ASN A 205 8.44 16.30 -10.95
C ASN A 205 7.08 16.51 -11.65
N GLY A 206 6.01 16.02 -11.04
CA GLY A 206 4.62 16.27 -11.47
C GLY A 206 3.94 15.19 -12.32
N ARG A 207 4.58 14.03 -12.56
CA ARG A 207 3.92 12.88 -13.23
C ARG A 207 3.71 11.67 -12.32
N VAL A 208 4.22 11.71 -11.09
CA VAL A 208 4.26 10.57 -10.15
C VAL A 208 3.96 11.04 -8.74
N SER A 209 3.08 10.32 -8.05
CA SER A 209 2.44 10.70 -6.78
C SER A 209 3.37 10.71 -5.56
N ILE A 210 4.56 10.07 -5.65
CA ILE A 210 5.55 10.03 -4.57
C ILE A 210 6.37 11.32 -4.49
N GLY A 211 6.63 11.98 -5.61
CA GLY A 211 7.54 13.13 -5.70
C GLY A 211 9.02 12.76 -5.76
N PHE A 212 9.80 13.56 -6.48
CA PHE A 212 11.22 13.28 -6.76
C PHE A 212 12.11 13.42 -5.52
N ARG A 213 11.95 14.51 -4.75
CA ARG A 213 12.79 14.75 -3.56
C ARG A 213 12.51 13.71 -2.49
N THR A 214 11.23 13.38 -2.31
CA THR A 214 10.75 12.34 -1.40
C THR A 214 11.35 10.99 -1.76
N ALA A 215 11.24 10.55 -3.02
CA ALA A 215 11.83 9.28 -3.46
C ALA A 215 13.35 9.23 -3.22
N ARG A 216 14.07 10.31 -3.56
CA ARG A 216 15.53 10.40 -3.35
C ARG A 216 15.90 10.33 -1.86
N ASN A 217 15.17 11.03 -1.00
CA ASN A 217 15.44 11.02 0.44
C ASN A 217 15.08 9.69 1.08
N MET A 218 14.04 9.00 0.61
CA MET A 218 13.72 7.64 1.06
C MET A 218 14.85 6.66 0.72
N LEU A 219 15.38 6.72 -0.50
CA LEU A 219 16.57 5.92 -0.87
C LEU A 219 17.77 6.25 0.01
N LYS A 220 18.04 7.54 0.25
CA LYS A 220 19.16 7.99 1.10
C LYS A 220 19.01 7.54 2.56
N LYS A 221 17.81 7.67 3.12
CA LYS A 221 17.54 7.46 4.56
C LYS A 221 17.26 5.99 4.87
N CYS A 222 16.46 5.34 4.07
CA CYS A 222 16.02 3.96 4.28
C CYS A 222 16.86 2.92 3.52
N GLY A 223 17.78 3.36 2.65
CA GLY A 223 18.65 2.50 1.82
C GLY A 223 19.77 1.77 2.57
N LYS A 224 19.55 1.42 3.83
CA LYS A 224 20.46 0.64 4.68
C LYS A 224 19.66 -0.25 5.61
N LYS A 225 20.16 -1.46 5.86
CA LYS A 225 19.53 -2.42 6.77
C LYS A 225 19.33 -1.80 8.16
N GLY A 226 18.10 -1.84 8.65
CA GLY A 226 17.68 -1.33 9.95
C GLY A 226 17.52 0.19 10.03
N ALA A 227 17.71 0.95 8.94
CA ALA A 227 17.65 2.41 8.99
C ALA A 227 16.23 2.97 9.08
N CYS A 228 15.26 2.27 8.49
CA CYS A 228 13.84 2.62 8.55
C CYS A 228 12.99 1.39 8.91
N PRO A 229 11.86 1.60 9.60
CA PRO A 229 10.90 0.54 9.91
C PRO A 229 10.05 0.18 8.67
N THR A 230 9.50 -1.04 8.63
CA THR A 230 8.48 -1.44 7.65
C THR A 230 7.05 -1.18 8.15
N GLU A 231 6.89 -0.89 9.44
CA GLU A 231 5.59 -0.62 10.08
C GLU A 231 5.09 0.81 9.84
N THR A 232 3.82 0.94 9.44
CA THR A 232 3.21 2.19 8.96
C THR A 232 3.36 3.35 9.95
N VAL A 233 2.91 3.19 11.20
CA VAL A 233 2.96 4.27 12.20
C VAL A 233 4.41 4.65 12.55
N ALA A 234 5.33 3.68 12.54
CA ALA A 234 6.74 3.94 12.78
C ALA A 234 7.37 4.69 11.59
N MET A 235 7.03 4.33 10.36
CA MET A 235 7.47 5.04 9.16
C MET A 235 6.96 6.48 9.13
N ILE A 236 5.69 6.72 9.47
CA ILE A 236 5.15 8.09 9.63
C ILE A 236 6.01 8.88 10.62
N LYS A 237 6.33 8.31 11.78
CA LYS A 237 7.21 8.97 12.77
C LYS A 237 8.62 9.24 12.22
N THR A 238 9.17 8.34 11.40
CA THR A 238 10.46 8.55 10.72
C THR A 238 10.40 9.73 9.76
N ILE A 239 9.32 9.87 8.99
CA ILE A 239 9.11 10.99 8.06
C ILE A 239 8.91 12.29 8.83
N VAL A 240 7.96 12.31 9.77
CA VAL A 240 7.59 13.51 10.54
C VAL A 240 8.72 14.00 11.44
N GLY A 241 9.51 13.06 12.00
CA GLY A 241 10.64 13.37 12.85
C GLY A 241 11.87 13.91 12.11
N ASP A 242 11.92 13.80 10.79
CA ASP A 242 13.00 14.34 9.96
C ASP A 242 12.53 15.61 9.24
N GLN A 243 13.02 16.76 9.68
CA GLN A 243 12.58 18.05 9.13
C GLN A 243 13.00 18.26 7.67
N GLU A 244 14.15 17.72 7.23
CA GLU A 244 14.59 17.84 5.84
C GLU A 244 13.65 17.03 4.94
N LEU A 245 13.40 15.77 5.31
CA LEU A 245 12.49 14.90 4.57
C LEU A 245 11.05 15.43 4.57
N LEU A 246 10.55 15.91 5.71
CA LEU A 246 9.19 16.45 5.81
C LEU A 246 9.01 17.71 4.95
N ASN A 247 9.99 18.63 4.94
CA ASN A 247 9.90 19.83 4.13
C ASN A 247 9.96 19.49 2.62
N ASP A 248 10.85 18.58 2.23
CA ASP A 248 10.93 18.10 0.84
C ASP A 248 9.65 17.40 0.38
N LEU A 249 9.02 16.62 1.27
CA LEU A 249 7.71 16.01 1.02
C LEU A 249 6.63 17.06 0.80
N LEU A 250 6.53 18.08 1.65
CA LEU A 250 5.52 19.13 1.51
C LEU A 250 5.71 19.92 0.20
N LEU A 251 6.95 20.17 -0.22
CA LEU A 251 7.25 20.79 -1.52
C LEU A 251 6.83 19.90 -2.69
N ASP A 252 7.12 18.60 -2.63
CA ASP A 252 6.69 17.66 -3.66
C ASP A 252 5.16 17.57 -3.75
N ILE A 253 4.47 17.55 -2.61
CA ILE A 253 3.00 17.57 -2.53
C ILE A 253 2.44 18.80 -3.25
N ASP A 254 2.96 19.99 -2.98
CA ASP A 254 2.52 21.22 -3.63
C ASP A 254 2.75 21.18 -5.15
N GLU A 255 3.92 20.73 -5.60
CA GLU A 255 4.24 20.59 -7.04
C GLU A 255 3.33 19.57 -7.73
N ILE A 256 3.04 18.44 -7.08
CA ILE A 256 2.12 17.41 -7.58
C ILE A 256 0.71 17.99 -7.72
N MET A 257 0.21 18.71 -6.71
CA MET A 257 -1.12 19.31 -6.76
C MET A 257 -1.26 20.31 -7.92
N VAL A 258 -0.24 21.14 -8.14
CA VAL A 258 -0.19 22.08 -9.28
C VAL A 258 -0.20 21.34 -10.62
N ALA A 259 0.60 20.27 -10.74
CA ALA A 259 0.68 19.47 -11.96
C ALA A 259 -0.64 18.73 -12.26
N SER A 260 -1.23 18.09 -11.25
CA SER A 260 -2.49 17.36 -11.37
C SER A 260 -3.64 18.27 -11.81
N LYS A 261 -3.73 19.48 -11.23
CA LYS A 261 -4.72 20.49 -11.65
C LYS A 261 -4.56 20.89 -13.11
N LYS A 262 -3.32 21.04 -13.59
CA LYS A 262 -3.03 21.36 -15.01
C LYS A 262 -3.44 20.22 -15.95
N MET A 263 -3.37 18.97 -15.49
CA MET A 263 -3.72 17.78 -16.25
C MET A 263 -5.22 17.43 -16.19
N GLY A 264 -6.02 18.14 -15.38
CA GLY A 264 -7.42 17.80 -15.17
C GLY A 264 -7.63 16.52 -14.37
N VAL A 265 -6.59 16.05 -13.67
CA VAL A 265 -6.67 14.91 -12.75
C VAL A 265 -6.95 15.46 -11.36
N ILE A 266 -8.04 15.03 -10.76
CA ILE A 266 -8.40 15.38 -9.39
C ILE A 266 -7.67 14.42 -8.45
N VAL A 267 -6.78 14.96 -7.61
CA VAL A 267 -6.14 14.18 -6.54
C VAL A 267 -7.16 14.00 -5.41
N ALA A 268 -7.77 12.81 -5.32
CA ALA A 268 -8.55 12.34 -4.18
C ALA A 268 -9.55 13.36 -3.55
N ASP A 269 -10.49 13.92 -4.32
CA ASP A 269 -11.51 14.85 -3.79
C ASP A 269 -12.86 14.21 -3.40
N GLU A 270 -13.09 12.89 -3.57
CA GLU A 270 -14.37 12.22 -3.24
C GLU A 270 -14.26 10.90 -2.46
#